data_AF-A0A2X3BKM7-F1
#
_entry.id   AF-A0A2X3BKM7-F1
#
_cell.length_a   1.000
_cell.length_b   1.000
_cell.length_c   1.000
_cell.angle_alpha   90.00
_cell.angle_beta   90.00
_cell.angle_gamma   90.00
#
_symmetry.space_group_name_H-M   'P 1'
#
loop_
_entity.id
_entity.type
_entity.pdbx_description
1 polymer ?
#
loop_
_entity_poly.entity_id
_entity_poly.type
_entity_poly.pdbx_seq_one_letter_code
_entity_poly.pdbx_strand_id
1 'polypeptide(L)'
;MDDIHGAEFDDWAYLVRDRNNSDDYAAVCVWVKGHFVGYLDHATAGKYVVELNGLDSQELNLVVPCHLWAQRTKSRLANRVTLSLPPVGGVGPVNQFPKKAFTILPPGEEIPLEDYDDHIAPLHPYISTGKTVPVALWMQEDKTGLGAYLDKKTYIGRVPDRAAELIAPLVRIAVAHKLIPIARGMLTGSNIRNDLTIVTGDTRTVGSHWNPTHDGGK
;
A
#
# COMPACT_ATOMS: atom_id res chain seq x y z
N MET A 1 2.32 32.13 26.76
CA MET A 1 2.14 30.86 26.02
C MET A 1 2.08 29.80 27.08
N ASP A 2 0.96 29.11 27.19
CA ASP A 2 0.70 28.16 28.28
C ASP A 2 1.47 26.85 28.06
N ASP A 3 1.80 26.16 29.15
CA ASP A 3 2.48 24.88 29.10
C ASP A 3 1.52 23.80 28.56
N ILE A 4 1.98 23.02 27.58
CA ILE A 4 1.32 21.81 27.10
C ILE A 4 2.00 20.63 27.80
N HIS A 5 1.33 20.06 28.80
CA HIS A 5 1.89 19.00 29.65
C HIS A 5 2.01 17.62 28.96
N GLY A 6 1.52 17.51 27.73
CA GLY A 6 1.54 16.30 26.93
C GLY A 6 0.30 16.28 26.04
N ALA A 7 0.49 16.26 24.73
CA ALA A 7 -0.56 16.08 23.75
C ALA A 7 -0.22 14.85 22.91
N GLU A 8 -1.22 13.99 22.73
CA GLU A 8 -1.13 12.79 21.91
C GLU A 8 -2.06 12.93 20.72
N PHE A 9 -1.61 12.47 19.56
CA PHE A 9 -2.44 12.38 18.37
C PHE A 9 -1.95 11.28 17.44
N ASP A 10 -2.90 10.57 16.85
CA ASP A 10 -2.66 9.57 15.82
C ASP A 10 -2.75 10.21 14.44
N ASP A 11 -1.88 9.78 13.53
CA ASP A 11 -1.84 10.28 12.17
C ASP A 11 -1.15 9.29 11.22
N TRP A 12 -0.86 9.73 10.00
CA TRP A 12 -0.09 9.01 9.00
C TRP A 12 1.26 9.68 8.77
N ALA A 13 2.31 8.87 8.75
CA ALA A 13 3.67 9.28 8.43
C ALA A 13 4.07 8.81 7.03
N TYR A 14 4.66 9.72 6.26
CA TYR A 14 5.29 9.45 4.97
C TYR A 14 6.79 9.20 5.19
N LEU A 15 7.27 8.05 4.73
CA LEU A 15 8.68 7.69 4.76
C LEU A 15 9.28 7.96 3.38
N VAL A 16 10.26 8.85 3.34
CA VAL A 16 10.90 9.34 2.11
C VAL A 16 12.40 9.13 2.19
N ARG A 17 13.02 8.60 1.14
CA ARG A 17 14.47 8.39 1.09
C ARG A 17 15.20 9.73 0.98
N ASP A 18 16.18 9.95 1.84
CA ASP A 18 17.09 11.09 1.73
C ASP A 18 18.37 10.66 1.00
N ARG A 19 18.29 10.64 -0.33
CA ARG A 19 19.41 10.20 -1.19
C ARG A 19 20.61 11.16 -1.16
N ASN A 20 20.42 12.37 -0.66
CA ASN A 20 21.42 13.42 -0.64
C ASN A 20 22.12 13.55 0.71
N ASN A 21 21.77 12.71 1.69
CA ASN A 21 22.44 12.66 2.97
C ASN A 21 23.87 12.13 2.79
N SER A 22 24.87 12.98 3.06
CA SER A 22 26.29 12.64 2.89
C SER A 22 26.80 11.60 3.89
N ASP A 23 26.13 11.48 5.03
CA ASP A 23 26.62 10.74 6.19
C ASP A 23 25.95 9.37 6.33
N ASP A 24 24.73 9.24 5.80
CA ASP A 24 23.99 7.98 5.79
C ASP A 24 23.25 7.76 4.47
N TYR A 25 23.82 6.92 3.61
CA TYR A 25 23.21 6.54 2.34
C TYR A 25 21.86 5.83 2.52
N ALA A 26 21.58 5.23 3.69
CA ALA A 26 20.34 4.56 4.02
C ALA A 26 19.32 5.49 4.69
N ALA A 27 19.62 6.79 4.85
CA ALA A 27 18.75 7.74 5.52
C ALA A 27 17.30 7.76 4.96
N VAL A 28 16.34 7.73 5.88
CA VAL A 28 14.91 7.82 5.59
C VAL A 28 14.30 8.91 6.45
N CYS A 29 13.79 9.95 5.80
CA CYS A 29 13.03 11.03 6.41
C CYS A 29 11.62 10.57 6.78
N VAL A 30 11.13 11.06 7.91
CA VAL A 30 9.77 10.86 8.39
C VAL A 30 9.04 12.20 8.32
N TRP A 31 7.93 12.23 7.59
CA TRP A 31 7.09 13.42 7.42
C TRP A 31 5.68 13.15 7.93
N VAL A 32 5.09 14.10 8.66
CA VAL A 32 3.71 14.02 9.18
C VAL A 32 2.99 15.33 8.86
N LYS A 33 1.82 15.26 8.23
CA LYS A 33 1.09 16.44 7.70
C LYS A 33 1.97 17.43 6.90
N GLY A 34 2.93 16.92 6.12
CA GLY A 34 3.86 17.74 5.35
C GLY A 34 4.97 18.41 6.16
N HIS A 35 5.09 18.14 7.46
CA HIS A 35 6.20 18.60 8.29
C HIS A 35 7.25 17.51 8.47
N PHE A 36 8.53 17.89 8.31
CA PHE A 36 9.65 17.01 8.62
C PHE A 36 9.74 16.81 10.12
N VAL A 37 9.73 15.54 10.57
CA VAL A 37 9.75 15.19 11.99
C VAL A 37 11.09 14.62 12.44
N GLY A 38 11.83 13.99 11.52
CA GLY A 38 13.14 13.43 11.81
C GLY A 38 13.51 12.30 10.85
N TYR A 39 14.50 11.51 11.25
CA TYR A 39 14.97 10.34 10.51
C TYR A 39 14.61 9.05 11.25
N LEU A 40 14.42 7.96 10.51
CA LEU A 40 14.53 6.61 11.08
C LEU A 40 15.94 6.39 11.62
N ASP A 41 16.07 5.55 12.65
CA ASP A 41 17.39 5.11 13.08
C ASP A 41 18.08 4.28 11.98
N HIS A 42 19.41 4.36 11.92
CA HIS A 42 20.20 3.75 10.85
C HIS A 42 19.94 2.24 10.69
N ALA A 43 19.80 1.50 11.80
CA ALA A 43 19.60 0.05 11.76
C ALA A 43 18.22 -0.32 11.20
N THR A 44 17.18 0.44 11.53
CA THR A 44 15.85 0.28 10.93
C THR A 44 15.84 0.74 9.48
N ALA A 45 16.40 1.91 9.18
CA ALA A 45 16.46 2.47 7.83
C ALA A 45 17.17 1.52 6.84
N GLY A 46 18.29 0.91 7.27
CA GLY A 46 19.03 -0.08 6.48
C GLY A 46 18.22 -1.33 6.12
N LYS A 47 17.24 -1.73 6.93
CA LYS A 47 16.36 -2.88 6.63
C LYS A 47 15.35 -2.58 5.53
N TYR A 48 14.87 -1.34 5.46
CA TYR A 48 13.84 -0.92 4.51
C TYR A 48 14.39 -0.28 3.24
N VAL A 49 15.70 -0.02 3.17
CA VAL A 49 16.32 0.75 2.08
C VAL A 49 16.01 0.18 0.69
N VAL A 50 16.04 -1.15 0.54
CA VAL A 50 15.77 -1.83 -0.74
C VAL A 50 14.30 -1.68 -1.14
N GLU A 51 13.38 -1.86 -0.21
CA GLU A 51 11.94 -1.76 -0.47
C GLU A 51 11.54 -0.32 -0.79
N LEU A 52 12.07 0.64 -0.04
CA LEU A 52 11.85 2.06 -0.30
C LEU A 52 12.45 2.51 -1.63
N ASN A 53 13.61 1.97 -2.05
CA ASN A 53 14.12 2.21 -3.39
C ASN A 53 13.16 1.67 -4.48
N GLY A 54 12.53 0.51 -4.23
CA GLY A 54 11.53 -0.07 -5.12
C GLY A 54 10.30 0.83 -5.27
N LEU A 55 9.79 1.38 -4.16
CA LEU A 55 8.68 2.34 -4.18
C LEU A 55 9.07 3.67 -4.85
N ASP A 56 10.22 4.22 -4.50
CA ASP A 56 10.72 5.50 -5.04
C ASP A 56 10.98 5.42 -6.56
N SER A 57 11.46 4.27 -7.06
CA SER A 57 11.56 4.02 -8.51
C SER A 57 10.22 4.03 -9.26
N GLN A 58 9.13 3.89 -8.51
CA GLN A 58 7.74 3.92 -9.00
C GLN A 58 7.04 5.22 -8.60
N GLU A 59 7.79 6.23 -8.11
CA GLU A 59 7.29 7.53 -7.65
C GLU A 59 6.29 7.40 -6.46
N LEU A 60 6.48 6.38 -5.63
CA LEU A 60 5.67 6.09 -4.45
C LEU A 60 6.45 6.29 -3.15
N ASN A 61 5.71 6.64 -2.09
CA ASN A 61 6.24 6.70 -0.72
C ASN A 61 5.51 5.69 0.17
N LEU A 62 6.24 5.12 1.14
CA LEU A 62 5.63 4.29 2.16
C LEU A 62 4.89 5.19 3.16
N VAL A 63 3.59 4.92 3.35
CA VAL A 63 2.75 5.62 4.33
C VAL A 63 2.34 4.65 5.44
N VAL A 64 2.60 5.01 6.69
CA VAL A 64 2.34 4.14 7.85
C VAL A 64 1.62 4.91 8.96
N PRO A 65 0.79 4.22 9.78
CA PRO A 65 0.22 4.84 10.97
C PRO A 65 1.34 5.29 11.91
N CYS A 66 1.16 6.44 12.52
CA CYS A 66 2.05 6.97 13.53
C CYS A 66 1.28 7.52 14.73
N HIS A 67 1.90 7.38 15.89
CA HIS A 67 1.44 7.97 17.14
C HIS A 67 2.45 9.02 17.58
N LEU A 68 1.98 10.25 17.76
CA LEU A 68 2.81 11.38 18.15
C LEU A 68 2.49 11.78 19.58
N TRP A 69 3.54 11.99 20.36
CA TRP A 69 3.46 12.60 21.68
C TRP A 69 4.35 13.84 21.69
N ALA A 70 3.83 14.97 22.16
CA ALA A 70 4.60 16.18 22.32
C ALA A 70 4.28 16.89 23.65
N GLN A 71 5.32 17.39 24.31
CA GLN A 71 5.22 18.22 25.49
C GLN A 71 5.98 19.52 25.24
N ARG A 72 5.36 20.63 25.62
CA ARG A 72 6.01 21.95 25.58
C ARG A 72 5.83 22.63 26.92
N THR A 73 6.94 22.83 27.62
CA THR A 73 7.00 23.70 28.79
C THR A 73 7.72 25.00 28.43
N LYS A 74 7.71 25.99 29.33
CA LYS A 74 8.51 27.23 29.18
C LYS A 74 9.99 27.00 28.87
N SER A 75 10.57 25.88 29.31
CA SER A 75 12.01 25.59 29.18
C SER A 75 12.35 24.39 28.31
N ARG A 76 11.36 23.57 27.90
CA ARG A 76 11.63 22.31 27.19
C ARG A 76 10.58 22.02 26.13
N LEU A 77 11.05 21.61 24.96
CA LEU A 77 10.27 20.89 23.97
C LEU A 77 10.73 19.43 24.01
N ALA A 78 9.79 18.51 24.16
CA ALA A 78 10.03 17.08 24.05
C ALA A 78 9.00 16.48 23.09
N ASN A 79 9.43 15.60 22.20
CA ASN A 79 8.54 14.90 21.29
C ASN A 79 8.98 13.44 21.16
N ARG A 80 8.03 12.59 20.77
CA ARG A 80 8.25 11.20 20.39
C ARG A 80 7.29 10.87 19.27
N VAL A 81 7.81 10.21 18.24
CA VAL A 81 6.98 9.61 17.19
C VAL A 81 7.22 8.12 17.21
N THR A 82 6.13 7.36 17.25
CA THR A 82 6.14 5.91 17.14
C THR A 82 5.47 5.53 15.83
N LEU A 83 6.17 4.75 15.00
CA LEU A 83 5.70 4.33 13.69
C LEU A 83 5.30 2.86 13.73
N SER A 84 4.19 2.51 13.08
CA SER A 84 3.76 1.13 12.87
C SER A 84 4.24 0.64 11.51
N LEU A 85 5.51 0.22 11.43
CA LEU A 85 6.11 -0.25 10.19
C LEU A 85 5.62 -1.67 9.83
N PRO A 86 5.30 -1.94 8.55
CA PRO A 86 5.00 -3.30 8.10
C PRO A 86 6.26 -4.18 8.24
N PRO A 87 6.12 -5.51 8.33
CA PRO A 87 7.28 -6.40 8.29
C PRO A 87 8.15 -6.14 7.05
N VAL A 88 9.47 -6.30 7.20
CA VAL A 88 10.41 -6.23 6.07
C VAL A 88 10.02 -7.29 5.04
N GLY A 89 9.85 -6.89 3.78
CA GLY A 89 9.28 -7.69 2.70
C GLY A 89 7.79 -7.41 2.45
N GLY A 90 7.15 -6.58 3.25
CA GLY A 90 5.72 -6.25 3.19
C GLY A 90 5.41 -4.79 2.85
N VAL A 91 6.42 -3.99 2.49
CA VAL A 91 6.30 -2.54 2.24
C VAL A 91 5.57 -2.21 0.94
N GLY A 92 5.84 -2.95 -0.12
CA GLY A 92 5.28 -2.72 -1.45
C GLY A 92 5.04 -4.04 -2.17
N PRO A 93 4.21 -4.04 -3.22
CA PRO A 93 3.97 -5.24 -3.99
C PRO A 93 5.27 -5.76 -4.62
N VAL A 94 5.38 -7.08 -4.75
CA VAL A 94 6.54 -7.72 -5.40
C VAL A 94 6.53 -7.57 -6.92
N ASN A 95 5.38 -7.20 -7.50
CA ASN A 95 5.26 -6.77 -8.89
C ASN A 95 5.16 -5.23 -8.99
N GLN A 96 5.29 -4.71 -10.21
CA GLN A 96 5.24 -3.28 -10.46
C GLN A 96 3.81 -2.75 -10.54
N PHE A 97 3.59 -1.55 -10.02
CA PHE A 97 2.39 -0.77 -10.28
C PHE A 97 2.30 -0.34 -11.75
N PRO A 98 1.10 0.03 -12.24
CA PRO A 98 0.95 0.64 -13.55
C PRO A 98 1.85 1.86 -13.74
N LYS A 99 2.38 2.02 -14.97
CA LYS A 99 3.05 3.28 -15.36
C LYS A 99 2.09 4.45 -15.57
N LYS A 100 0.82 4.15 -15.81
CA LYS A 100 -0.25 5.14 -16.01
C LYS A 100 -0.89 5.49 -14.68
N ALA A 101 -1.47 6.69 -14.58
CA ALA A 101 -2.24 7.15 -13.43
C ALA A 101 -3.17 6.05 -12.87
N PHE A 102 -3.03 5.76 -11.59
CA PHE A 102 -3.78 4.71 -10.90
C PHE A 102 -4.26 5.18 -9.53
N THR A 103 -5.24 4.44 -9.01
CA THR A 103 -5.74 4.56 -7.64
C THR A 103 -5.73 3.19 -6.98
N ILE A 104 -5.32 3.14 -5.73
CA ILE A 104 -5.43 1.96 -4.89
C ILE A 104 -6.84 1.96 -4.30
N LEU A 105 -7.56 0.88 -4.48
CA LEU A 105 -8.89 0.70 -3.90
C LEU A 105 -8.78 0.79 -2.37
N PRO A 106 -9.82 1.34 -1.70
CA PRO A 106 -9.81 1.49 -0.25
C PRO A 106 -9.49 0.16 0.44
N PRO A 107 -8.85 0.14 1.62
CA PRO A 107 -8.65 -1.09 2.35
C PRO A 107 -10.00 -1.64 2.85
N GLY A 108 -10.10 -2.97 3.00
CA GLY A 108 -11.32 -3.62 3.48
C GLY A 108 -11.11 -5.09 3.80
N GLU A 109 -12.10 -5.92 3.48
CA GLU A 109 -12.06 -7.35 3.77
C GLU A 109 -11.08 -8.08 2.85
N GLU A 110 -10.54 -9.19 3.35
CA GLU A 110 -9.76 -10.14 2.55
C GLU A 110 -10.72 -11.08 1.80
N ILE A 111 -10.62 -11.08 0.48
CA ILE A 111 -11.53 -11.79 -0.42
C ILE A 111 -10.70 -12.79 -1.25
N PRO A 112 -10.95 -14.10 -1.13
CA PRO A 112 -10.29 -15.09 -1.98
C PRO A 112 -10.75 -14.94 -3.42
N LEU A 113 -9.80 -14.97 -4.35
CA LEU A 113 -10.11 -15.00 -5.77
C LEU A 113 -10.53 -16.41 -6.19
N GLU A 114 -11.39 -16.47 -7.21
CA GLU A 114 -11.82 -17.69 -7.89
C GLU A 114 -10.98 -17.89 -9.16
N ASP A 115 -10.95 -19.14 -9.65
CA ASP A 115 -10.34 -19.55 -10.93
C ASP A 115 -8.85 -19.20 -11.10
N TYR A 116 -8.15 -18.81 -10.03
CA TYR A 116 -6.75 -18.36 -10.15
C TYR A 116 -5.74 -19.50 -10.35
N ASP A 117 -6.09 -20.73 -9.94
CA ASP A 117 -5.20 -21.88 -10.06
C ASP A 117 -4.79 -22.16 -11.52
N ASP A 118 -5.73 -21.97 -12.46
CA ASP A 118 -5.49 -22.13 -13.91
C ASP A 118 -4.66 -20.98 -14.50
N HIS A 119 -4.47 -19.90 -13.75
CA HIS A 119 -3.84 -18.65 -14.18
C HIS A 119 -2.67 -18.22 -13.28
N ILE A 120 -2.16 -19.11 -12.43
CA ILE A 120 -1.10 -18.81 -11.48
C ILE A 120 0.29 -18.69 -12.13
N ALA A 121 0.47 -19.20 -13.36
CA ALA A 121 1.77 -19.29 -14.00
C ALA A 121 2.57 -17.96 -14.05
N PRO A 122 1.94 -16.80 -14.37
CA PRO A 122 2.61 -15.50 -14.33
C PRO A 122 3.05 -15.05 -12.93
N LEU A 123 2.48 -15.62 -11.87
CA LEU A 123 2.82 -15.32 -10.47
C LEU A 123 3.95 -16.19 -9.92
N HIS A 124 4.35 -17.28 -10.58
CA HIS A 124 5.45 -18.13 -10.12
C HIS A 124 6.76 -17.42 -9.79
N PRO A 125 7.22 -16.40 -10.54
CA PRO A 125 8.44 -15.66 -10.16
C PRO A 125 8.36 -14.98 -8.79
N TYR A 126 7.16 -14.76 -8.27
CA TYR A 126 6.90 -14.08 -7.01
C TYR A 126 6.57 -15.03 -5.86
N ILE A 127 6.27 -16.29 -6.15
CA ILE A 127 5.94 -17.29 -5.13
C ILE A 127 7.22 -17.65 -4.36
N SER A 128 7.20 -17.40 -3.06
CA SER A 128 8.27 -17.81 -2.14
C SER A 128 7.70 -18.75 -1.09
N THR A 129 8.25 -19.96 -1.01
CA THR A 129 7.77 -21.01 -0.10
C THR A 129 7.67 -20.51 1.33
N GLY A 130 6.47 -20.57 1.89
CA GLY A 130 6.21 -20.24 3.30
C GLY A 130 6.17 -18.75 3.61
N LYS A 131 6.09 -17.88 2.59
CA LYS A 131 5.91 -16.45 2.77
C LYS A 131 4.68 -15.96 2.00
N THR A 132 3.91 -15.10 2.67
CA THR A 132 2.89 -14.29 2.00
C THR A 132 3.56 -13.02 1.49
N VAL A 133 3.40 -12.73 0.20
CA VAL A 133 3.92 -11.52 -0.43
C VAL A 133 2.78 -10.66 -0.96
N PRO A 134 2.83 -9.33 -0.80
CA PRO A 134 1.84 -8.45 -1.39
C PRO A 134 2.04 -8.37 -2.91
N VAL A 135 0.96 -8.28 -3.68
CA VAL A 135 0.96 -8.02 -5.12
C VAL A 135 -0.02 -6.89 -5.44
N ALA A 136 0.25 -6.09 -6.47
CA ALA A 136 -0.67 -5.07 -6.98
C ALA A 136 -1.44 -5.66 -8.16
N LEU A 137 -2.75 -5.79 -8.03
CA LEU A 137 -3.62 -6.36 -9.06
C LEU A 137 -4.50 -5.29 -9.68
N TRP A 138 -4.50 -5.23 -11.00
CA TRP A 138 -5.40 -4.39 -11.78
C TRP A 138 -6.79 -4.99 -11.74
N MET A 139 -7.75 -4.20 -11.27
CA MET A 139 -9.14 -4.61 -11.23
C MET A 139 -9.82 -4.15 -12.51
N GLN A 140 -10.48 -5.07 -13.21
CA GLN A 140 -11.18 -4.75 -14.45
C GLN A 140 -12.49 -5.50 -14.54
N GLU A 141 -13.56 -4.80 -14.89
CA GLU A 141 -14.81 -5.45 -15.29
C GLU A 141 -14.70 -5.99 -16.71
N ASP A 142 -15.09 -7.24 -16.88
CA ASP A 142 -15.26 -7.89 -18.17
C ASP A 142 -16.66 -8.49 -18.31
N LYS A 143 -16.89 -9.31 -19.35
CA LYS A 143 -18.20 -9.93 -19.58
C LYS A 143 -18.56 -11.00 -18.56
N THR A 144 -17.58 -11.49 -17.81
CA THR A 144 -17.69 -12.59 -16.84
C THR A 144 -17.72 -12.12 -15.39
N GLY A 145 -17.43 -10.84 -15.13
CA GLY A 145 -17.54 -10.23 -13.82
C GLY A 145 -16.39 -9.26 -13.54
N LEU A 146 -15.98 -9.18 -12.28
CA LEU A 146 -14.82 -8.38 -11.88
C LEU A 146 -13.58 -9.28 -11.83
N GLY A 147 -12.66 -9.06 -12.75
CA GLY A 147 -11.39 -9.78 -12.85
C GLY A 147 -10.23 -9.03 -12.20
N ALA A 148 -9.26 -9.78 -11.70
CA ALA A 148 -7.97 -9.32 -11.23
C ALA A 148 -6.88 -9.70 -12.25
N TYR A 149 -6.02 -8.75 -12.57
CA TYR A 149 -4.97 -8.90 -13.58
C TYR A 149 -3.62 -8.44 -13.03
N LEU A 150 -2.53 -9.08 -13.44
CA LEU A 150 -1.17 -8.67 -13.08
C LEU A 150 -0.74 -7.39 -13.81
N ASP A 151 -1.30 -7.18 -15.00
CA ASP A 151 -1.11 -6.02 -15.86
C ASP A 151 -2.37 -5.82 -16.74
N LYS A 152 -2.29 -5.01 -17.79
CA LYS A 152 -3.44 -4.75 -18.68
C LYS A 152 -4.06 -6.00 -19.35
N LYS A 153 -3.31 -7.08 -19.53
CA LYS A 153 -3.70 -8.25 -20.33
C LYS A 153 -3.59 -9.58 -19.59
N THR A 154 -2.73 -9.65 -18.59
CA THR A 154 -2.43 -10.90 -17.88
C THR A 154 -3.47 -11.15 -16.80
N TYR A 155 -4.52 -11.90 -17.13
CA TYR A 155 -5.57 -12.32 -16.19
C TYR A 155 -5.02 -13.29 -15.15
N ILE A 156 -5.46 -13.12 -13.90
CA ILE A 156 -4.98 -13.89 -12.76
C ILE A 156 -6.12 -14.59 -12.01
N GLY A 157 -7.31 -14.00 -11.93
CA GLY A 157 -8.43 -14.62 -11.21
C GLY A 157 -9.66 -13.73 -11.14
N ARG A 158 -10.78 -14.27 -10.66
CA ARG A 158 -12.07 -13.60 -10.59
C ARG A 158 -12.43 -13.25 -9.15
N VAL A 159 -13.06 -12.11 -8.95
CA VAL A 159 -13.69 -11.78 -7.66
C VAL A 159 -15.05 -12.49 -7.59
N PRO A 160 -15.39 -13.19 -6.48
CA PRO A 160 -16.69 -13.83 -6.31
C PRO A 160 -17.85 -12.85 -6.56
N ASP A 161 -18.90 -13.30 -7.25
CA ASP A 161 -19.98 -12.43 -7.76
C ASP A 161 -20.57 -11.51 -6.69
N ARG A 162 -20.84 -12.04 -5.49
CA ARG A 162 -21.40 -11.29 -4.37
C ARG A 162 -20.50 -10.13 -3.92
N ALA A 163 -19.18 -10.34 -3.92
CA ALA A 163 -18.22 -9.29 -3.59
C ALA A 163 -18.05 -8.32 -4.77
N ALA A 164 -18.03 -8.86 -5.99
CA ALA A 164 -17.91 -8.07 -7.22
C ALA A 164 -19.02 -7.02 -7.35
N GLU A 165 -20.27 -7.35 -7.00
CA GLU A 165 -21.40 -6.40 -6.99
C GLU A 165 -21.13 -5.14 -6.15
N LEU A 166 -20.40 -5.29 -5.04
CA LEU A 166 -20.12 -4.20 -4.10
C LEU A 166 -18.85 -3.43 -4.43
N ILE A 167 -17.89 -4.06 -5.13
CA ILE A 167 -16.59 -3.48 -5.49
C ILE A 167 -16.63 -2.83 -6.88
N ALA A 168 -17.34 -3.42 -7.84
CA ALA A 168 -17.43 -2.93 -9.22
C ALA A 168 -17.81 -1.43 -9.32
N PRO A 169 -18.74 -0.88 -8.51
CA PRO A 169 -19.01 0.56 -8.53
C PRO A 169 -17.77 1.42 -8.26
N LEU A 170 -16.87 1.01 -7.35
CA LEU A 170 -15.61 1.72 -7.09
C LEU A 170 -14.69 1.65 -8.31
N VAL A 171 -14.56 0.48 -8.92
CA VAL A 171 -13.78 0.27 -10.15
C VAL A 171 -14.28 1.20 -11.27
N ARG A 172 -15.60 1.32 -11.46
CA ARG A 172 -16.20 2.24 -12.45
C ARG A 172 -15.89 3.71 -12.13
N ILE A 173 -15.97 4.10 -10.86
CA ILE A 173 -15.65 5.46 -10.43
C ILE A 173 -14.17 5.79 -10.74
N ALA A 174 -13.24 4.88 -10.42
CA ALA A 174 -11.83 5.04 -10.73
C ALA A 174 -11.59 5.21 -12.25
N VAL A 175 -12.18 4.31 -13.05
CA VAL A 175 -12.08 4.34 -14.52
C VAL A 175 -12.68 5.63 -15.09
N ALA A 176 -13.81 6.12 -14.55
CA ALA A 176 -14.42 7.39 -14.96
C ALA A 176 -13.49 8.59 -14.70
N HIS A 177 -12.65 8.52 -13.66
CA HIS A 177 -11.59 9.50 -13.37
C HIS A 177 -10.31 9.28 -14.19
N LYS A 178 -10.32 8.34 -15.16
CA LYS A 178 -9.17 7.94 -15.97
C LYS A 178 -8.04 7.31 -15.16
N LEU A 179 -8.37 6.73 -14.01
CA LEU A 179 -7.43 6.03 -13.14
C LEU A 179 -7.58 4.52 -13.32
N ILE A 180 -6.47 3.80 -13.26
CA ILE A 180 -6.47 2.34 -13.17
C ILE A 180 -6.74 1.95 -11.72
N PRO A 181 -7.80 1.17 -11.42
CA PRO A 181 -8.05 0.70 -10.06
C PRO A 181 -7.17 -0.49 -9.72
N ILE A 182 -6.49 -0.41 -8.58
CA ILE A 182 -5.55 -1.42 -8.08
C ILE A 182 -6.05 -1.96 -6.74
N ALA A 183 -6.22 -3.28 -6.63
CA ALA A 183 -6.38 -3.94 -5.35
C ALA A 183 -5.04 -4.45 -4.83
N ARG A 184 -4.85 -4.42 -3.51
CA ARG A 184 -3.74 -5.12 -2.87
C ARG A 184 -4.08 -6.61 -2.82
N GLY A 185 -3.37 -7.42 -3.59
CA GLY A 185 -3.42 -8.87 -3.46
C GLY A 185 -2.44 -9.38 -2.40
N MET A 186 -2.78 -10.51 -1.79
CA MET A 186 -1.87 -11.28 -0.92
C MET A 186 -1.68 -12.66 -1.56
N LEU A 187 -0.45 -12.93 -1.98
CA LEU A 187 -0.07 -14.18 -2.59
C LEU A 187 0.67 -15.02 -1.55
N THR A 188 0.07 -16.14 -1.16
CA THR A 188 0.72 -17.15 -0.33
C THR A 188 0.95 -18.38 -1.19
N GLY A 189 2.18 -18.88 -1.24
CA GLY A 189 2.45 -20.01 -2.11
C GLY A 189 3.53 -20.95 -1.61
N SER A 190 3.42 -22.19 -2.06
CA SER A 190 4.38 -23.27 -1.91
C SER A 190 4.38 -24.09 -3.21
N ASN A 191 5.28 -25.06 -3.31
CA ASN A 191 5.30 -25.99 -4.44
C ASN A 191 4.03 -26.89 -4.54
N ILE A 192 3.10 -26.81 -3.58
CA ILE A 192 1.96 -27.73 -3.44
C ILE A 192 0.62 -26.99 -3.51
N ARG A 193 0.53 -25.81 -2.90
CA ARG A 193 -0.69 -25.00 -2.85
C ARG A 193 -0.34 -23.52 -2.90
N ASN A 194 -1.12 -22.79 -3.68
CA ASN A 194 -1.10 -21.34 -3.74
C ASN A 194 -2.48 -20.85 -3.29
N ASP A 195 -2.52 -19.78 -2.52
CA ASP A 195 -3.71 -19.05 -2.15
C ASP A 195 -3.51 -17.59 -2.60
N LEU A 196 -4.53 -17.04 -3.27
CA LEU A 196 -4.51 -15.65 -3.72
C LEU A 196 -5.78 -14.94 -3.27
N THR A 197 -5.59 -13.89 -2.48
CA THR A 197 -6.67 -13.04 -2.00
C THR A 197 -6.44 -11.60 -2.44
N ILE A 198 -7.50 -10.79 -2.42
CA ILE A 198 -7.42 -9.33 -2.49
C ILE A 198 -7.92 -8.72 -1.19
N VAL A 199 -7.31 -7.62 -0.78
CA VAL A 199 -7.74 -6.79 0.34
C VAL A 199 -8.29 -5.51 -0.25
N THR A 200 -9.61 -5.37 -0.23
CA THR A 200 -10.30 -4.19 -0.76
C THR A 200 -11.58 -3.91 0.01
N GLY A 201 -11.85 -2.63 0.19
CA GLY A 201 -13.11 -2.09 0.65
C GLY A 201 -14.11 -2.08 -0.49
N ASP A 202 -15.35 -1.85 -0.12
CA ASP A 202 -16.49 -1.83 -1.02
C ASP A 202 -17.36 -0.59 -0.79
N THR A 203 -18.48 -0.49 -1.49
CA THR A 203 -19.44 0.63 -1.34
C THR A 203 -19.96 0.83 0.09
N ARG A 204 -19.94 -0.19 0.95
CA ARG A 204 -20.30 -0.09 2.38
C ARG A 204 -19.15 0.49 3.20
N THR A 205 -17.89 0.22 2.81
CA THR A 205 -16.69 0.72 3.48
C THR A 205 -16.53 2.23 3.35
N VAL A 206 -16.71 2.77 2.14
CA VAL A 206 -16.44 4.19 1.83
C VAL A 206 -17.71 5.04 1.68
N GLY A 207 -18.88 4.40 1.69
CA GLY A 207 -20.16 5.07 1.46
C GLY A 207 -20.32 5.60 0.03
N SER A 208 -21.27 6.51 -0.17
CA SER A 208 -21.69 6.99 -1.50
C SER A 208 -20.79 8.05 -2.13
N HIS A 209 -19.74 8.52 -1.45
CA HIS A 209 -18.95 9.69 -1.85
C HIS A 209 -17.44 9.40 -1.96
N TRP A 210 -17.07 8.16 -2.29
CA TRP A 210 -15.66 7.86 -2.50
C TRP A 210 -15.10 8.61 -3.69
N ASN A 211 -14.03 9.36 -3.45
CA ASN A 211 -13.28 10.06 -4.47
C ASN A 211 -11.91 9.37 -4.63
N PRO A 212 -11.62 8.77 -5.80
CA PRO A 212 -10.35 8.08 -6.01
C PRO A 212 -9.18 9.07 -5.97
N THR A 213 -8.10 8.64 -5.34
CA THR A 213 -6.85 9.42 -5.24
C THR A 213 -5.92 9.06 -6.38
N HIS A 214 -5.12 10.04 -6.82
CA HIS A 214 -4.04 9.78 -7.76
C HIS A 214 -2.83 9.26 -6.98
N ASP A 215 -2.74 7.94 -6.81
CA ASP A 215 -1.75 7.32 -5.92
C ASP A 215 -0.39 7.14 -6.59
N GLY A 216 -0.33 7.13 -7.92
CA GLY A 216 0.93 7.08 -8.67
C GLY A 216 0.71 6.95 -10.18
N GLY A 217 1.82 6.88 -10.92
CA GLY A 217 1.81 6.83 -12.39
C GLY A 217 1.69 8.21 -13.05
N LYS A 218 1.91 8.28 -14.37
CA LYS A 218 1.80 9.51 -15.18
C LYS A 218 0.43 9.71 -15.80
#